data_AF-A0A1G3Y496-F1
#
_entry.id   AF-A0A1G3Y496-F1
#
_cell.length_a   1.000
_cell.length_b   1.000
_cell.length_c   1.000
_cell.angle_alpha   90.00
_cell.angle_beta   90.00
_cell.angle_gamma   90.00
#
_symmetry.space_group_name_H-M   'P 1'
#
loop_
_entity.id
_entity.type
_entity.pdbx_description
1 polymer ?
#
loop_
_entity_poly.entity_id
_entity_poly.type
_entity_poly.pdbx_seq_one_letter_code
_entity_poly.pdbx_strand_id
1 'polypeptide(L)'
;MEIYEKVRKYLYENIGHLTTAGTPRYDVEENAWKVPALCKTERGIIVIGEFELDKDGNFLNIPTKQEMLRTVEMEMERLPYLYYGSKKELDEHKIRPVLI
;
A
#
# COMPACT_ATOMS: atom_id res chain seq x y z
N MET A 1 2.01 -12.02 -16.39
CA MET A 1 0.83 -11.12 -16.37
C MET A 1 -0.34 -11.72 -15.58
N GLU A 2 -0.46 -13.05 -15.51
CA GLU A 2 -1.51 -13.76 -14.75
C GLU A 2 -1.42 -13.57 -13.22
N ILE A 3 -0.22 -13.66 -12.64
CA ILE A 3 0.02 -13.42 -11.20
C ILE A 3 -0.44 -12.02 -10.78
N TYR A 4 -0.10 -11.00 -11.58
CA TYR A 4 -0.51 -9.63 -11.34
C TYR A 4 -2.03 -9.50 -11.30
N GLU A 5 -2.73 -9.99 -12.32
CA GLU A 5 -4.19 -9.90 -12.41
C GLU A 5 -4.88 -10.70 -11.31
N LYS A 6 -4.33 -11.85 -10.90
CA LYS A 6 -4.86 -12.63 -9.78
C LYS A 6 -4.83 -11.84 -8.47
N VAL A 7 -3.68 -11.23 -8.14
CA VAL A 7 -3.54 -10.40 -6.94
C VAL A 7 -4.42 -9.15 -7.03
N ARG A 8 -4.43 -8.48 -8.18
CA ARG A 8 -5.24 -7.28 -8.42
C ARG A 8 -6.74 -7.56 -8.22
N LYS A 9 -7.25 -8.67 -8.75
CA LYS A 9 -8.65 -9.08 -8.56
C LYS A 9 -8.95 -9.38 -7.10
N TYR A 10 -8.08 -10.14 -6.42
CA TYR A 10 -8.23 -10.43 -5.00
C TYR A 10 -8.34 -9.14 -4.17
N LEU A 11 -7.44 -8.19 -4.39
CA LEU A 11 -7.42 -6.88 -3.73
C LEU A 11 -8.72 -6.10 -3.98
N TYR A 12 -9.18 -6.05 -5.23
CA TYR A 12 -10.42 -5.37 -5.60
C TYR A 12 -11.65 -5.97 -4.91
N GLU A 13 -11.76 -7.30 -4.89
CA GLU A 13 -12.93 -8.02 -4.37
C GLU A 13 -12.98 -8.06 -2.83
N ASN A 14 -11.82 -8.17 -2.16
CA ASN A 14 -11.76 -8.45 -0.73
C ASN A 14 -11.31 -7.26 0.12
N ILE A 15 -10.53 -6.33 -0.46
CA ILE A 15 -9.93 -5.22 0.28
C ILE A 15 -10.61 -3.91 -0.06
N GLY A 16 -10.58 -3.51 -1.34
CA GLY A 16 -11.29 -2.35 -1.84
C GLY A 16 -10.66 -1.70 -3.07
N HIS A 17 -11.42 -0.83 -3.72
CA HIS A 17 -11.11 -0.22 -5.02
C HIS A 17 -9.94 0.78 -5.01
N LEU A 18 -9.46 1.21 -3.84
CA LEU A 18 -8.26 2.05 -3.71
C LEU A 18 -6.96 1.24 -3.70
N THR A 19 -7.05 -0.09 -3.73
CA THR A 19 -5.90 -0.99 -3.72
C THR A 19 -5.63 -1.58 -5.09
N THR A 20 -4.36 -1.89 -5.37
CA THR A 20 -3.95 -2.58 -6.60
C THR A 20 -2.67 -3.38 -6.37
N ALA A 21 -2.38 -4.32 -7.26
CA ALA A 21 -1.11 -5.04 -7.24
C ALA A 21 0.02 -4.14 -7.76
N GLY A 22 1.20 -4.29 -7.17
CA GLY A 22 2.48 -3.82 -7.70
C GLY A 22 3.08 -4.82 -8.68
N THR A 23 4.31 -4.55 -9.13
CA THR A 23 5.02 -5.43 -10.06
C THR A 23 5.41 -6.75 -9.38
N PRO A 24 4.95 -7.91 -9.88
CA PRO A 24 5.39 -9.21 -9.39
C PRO A 24 6.88 -9.43 -9.60
N ARG A 25 7.57 -9.96 -8.58
CA ARG A 25 8.98 -10.34 -8.64
C ARG A 25 9.09 -11.79 -8.22
N TYR A 26 9.86 -12.59 -8.96
CA TYR A 26 10.12 -13.97 -8.57
C TYR A 26 11.36 -14.03 -7.70
N ASP A 27 11.19 -14.58 -6.49
CA ASP A 27 12.29 -14.90 -5.58
C ASP A 27 12.74 -16.34 -5.85
N VAL A 28 13.99 -16.49 -6.27
CA VAL A 28 14.56 -17.79 -6.62
C VAL A 28 14.93 -18.59 -5.38
N GLU A 29 15.30 -17.94 -4.29
CA GLU A 29 15.69 -18.60 -3.04
C GLU A 29 14.47 -19.20 -2.34
N GLU A 30 13.38 -18.41 -2.30
CA GLU A 30 12.12 -18.84 -1.69
C GLU A 30 11.19 -19.57 -2.67
N ASN A 31 11.54 -19.59 -3.97
CA ASN A 31 10.78 -20.24 -5.03
C ASN A 31 9.33 -19.73 -5.14
N ALA A 32 9.16 -18.41 -4.94
CA ALA A 32 7.87 -17.77 -4.78
C ALA A 32 7.80 -16.42 -5.52
N TRP A 33 6.61 -16.10 -6.04
CA TRP A 33 6.29 -14.76 -6.50
C TRP A 33 5.95 -13.86 -5.33
N LYS A 34 6.69 -12.76 -5.19
CA LYS A 34 6.41 -11.65 -4.28
C LYS A 34 5.69 -10.54 -5.03
N VAL A 35 4.52 -10.13 -4.53
CA VAL A 35 3.70 -9.09 -5.17
C VAL A 35 3.30 -8.03 -4.15
N PRO A 36 3.84 -6.81 -4.24
CA PRO A 36 3.45 -5.73 -3.34
C PRO A 36 1.96 -5.39 -3.49
N ALA A 37 1.28 -5.18 -2.38
CA ALA A 37 -0.05 -4.58 -2.33
C ALA A 37 0.11 -3.06 -2.23
N LEU A 38 -0.46 -2.32 -3.16
CA LEU A 38 -0.40 -0.87 -3.22
C LEU A 38 -1.74 -0.25 -2.84
N CYS A 39 -1.72 0.86 -2.11
CA CYS A 39 -2.90 1.64 -1.77
C CYS A 39 -2.75 3.09 -2.24
N LYS A 40 -3.76 3.59 -2.95
CA LYS A 40 -3.86 5.00 -3.31
C LYS A 40 -4.48 5.78 -2.14
N THR A 41 -3.76 6.81 -1.69
CA THR A 41 -4.20 7.74 -0.66
C THR A 41 -4.17 9.17 -1.19
N GLU A 42 -4.68 10.12 -0.40
CA GLU A 42 -4.53 11.55 -0.69
C GLU A 42 -3.06 12.02 -0.67
N ARG A 43 -2.16 11.25 -0.03
CA ARG A 43 -0.72 11.56 0.10
C ARG A 43 0.17 10.81 -0.89
N GLY A 44 -0.44 10.08 -1.83
CA GLY A 44 0.27 9.29 -2.85
C GLY A 44 -0.03 7.80 -2.77
N ILE A 45 0.84 6.99 -3.37
CA ILE A 45 0.71 5.53 -3.40
C ILE A 45 1.69 4.93 -2.40
N ILE A 46 1.19 4.09 -1.51
CA ILE A 46 1.97 3.42 -0.47
C ILE A 46 1.91 1.89 -0.62
N VAL A 47 2.99 1.21 -0.22
CA VAL A 47 3.01 -0.26 -0.11
C VAL A 47 2.41 -0.64 1.24
N ILE A 48 1.39 -1.47 1.24
CA ILE A 48 0.60 -1.81 2.43
C ILE A 48 0.70 -3.28 2.85
N GLY A 49 1.40 -4.08 2.06
CA GLY A 49 1.64 -5.50 2.32
C GLY A 49 2.32 -6.16 1.12
N GLU A 50 2.59 -7.45 1.24
CA GLU A 50 3.15 -8.25 0.15
C GLU A 50 2.44 -9.61 0.11
N PHE A 51 1.95 -9.98 -1.07
CA PHE A 51 1.41 -11.30 -1.36
C PHE A 51 2.53 -12.23 -1.75
N GLU A 52 2.37 -13.51 -1.39
CA GLU A 52 3.26 -14.57 -1.82
C GLU A 52 2.47 -15.64 -2.54
N LEU A 53 2.98 -16.04 -3.71
CA LEU A 53 2.39 -17.10 -4.50
C LEU A 53 3.47 -18.10 -4.89
N ASP A 54 3.12 -19.37 -4.98
CA ASP A 54 4.03 -20.37 -5.53
C ASP A 54 4.23 -20.15 -7.04
N LYS A 55 5.13 -20.93 -7.63
CA LYS A 55 5.43 -20.96 -9.08
C LYS A 55 4.21 -21.25 -9.96
N ASP A 56 3.21 -21.94 -9.44
CA ASP A 56 1.95 -22.25 -10.13
C ASP A 56 0.89 -21.15 -9.91
N GLY A 57 1.22 -20.13 -9.11
CA GLY A 57 0.39 -18.99 -8.80
C GLY A 57 -0.64 -19.23 -7.71
N ASN A 58 -0.52 -20.25 -6.88
CA ASN A 58 -1.37 -20.43 -5.70
C ASN A 58 -0.89 -19.53 -4.56
N PHE A 59 -1.83 -18.96 -3.81
CA PHE A 59 -1.47 -18.12 -2.67
C PHE A 59 -0.82 -18.94 -1.56
N LEU A 60 0.40 -18.59 -1.20
CA LEU A 60 1.13 -19.11 -0.03
C LEU A 60 0.89 -18.21 1.18
N ASN A 61 0.90 -16.90 0.96
CA ASN A 61 0.62 -15.89 1.97
C ASN A 61 -0.24 -14.76 1.39
N ILE A 62 -1.23 -14.34 2.17
CA ILE A 62 -2.08 -13.20 1.87
C ILE A 62 -2.06 -12.28 3.08
N PRO A 63 -1.59 -11.02 2.94
CA PRO A 63 -1.66 -10.07 4.03
C PRO A 63 -3.13 -9.84 4.39
N THR A 64 -3.44 -9.80 5.67
CA THR A 64 -4.80 -9.58 6.15
C THR A 64 -5.20 -8.12 5.91
N LYS A 65 -6.51 -7.88 5.81
CA LYS A 65 -7.06 -6.52 5.71
C LYS A 65 -6.63 -5.64 6.89
N GLN A 66 -6.56 -6.21 8.10
CA GLN A 66 -6.17 -5.48 9.29
C GLN A 66 -4.69 -5.08 9.26
N GLU A 67 -3.79 -5.96 8.84
CA GLU A 67 -2.37 -5.63 8.64
C GLU A 67 -2.19 -4.52 7.61
N MET A 68 -2.89 -4.64 6.46
CA MET A 68 -2.85 -3.61 5.42
C MET A 68 -3.36 -2.25 5.91
N LEU A 69 -4.49 -2.22 6.62
CA LEU A 69 -5.05 -0.98 7.18
C LEU A 69 -4.10 -0.35 8.20
N ARG A 70 -3.53 -1.16 9.09
CA ARG A 70 -2.56 -0.68 10.08
C ARG A 70 -1.34 -0.04 9.40
N THR A 71 -0.85 -0.63 8.32
CA THR A 71 0.24 -0.05 7.53
C THR A 71 -0.17 1.29 6.93
N VAL A 72 -1.39 1.40 6.36
CA VAL A 72 -1.90 2.68 5.85
C VAL A 72 -1.91 3.75 6.95
N GLU A 73 -2.48 3.45 8.12
CA GLU A 73 -2.58 4.39 9.23
C GLU A 73 -1.19 4.88 9.68
N MET A 74 -0.24 3.95 9.85
CA MET A 74 1.12 4.28 10.25
C MET A 74 1.86 5.15 9.21
N GLU A 75 1.73 4.84 7.92
CA GLU A 75 2.35 5.64 6.86
C GLU A 75 1.68 7.02 6.74
N MET A 76 0.36 7.09 6.90
CA MET A 76 -0.40 8.35 6.89
C MET A 76 -0.08 9.25 8.10
N GLU A 77 0.40 8.73 9.22
CA GLU A 77 0.87 9.59 10.32
C GLU A 77 2.24 10.22 10.01
N ARG A 78 3.06 9.56 9.19
CA ARG A 78 4.46 9.94 8.95
C ARG A 78 4.65 10.76 7.69
N LEU A 79 3.85 10.51 6.66
CA LEU A 79 4.05 11.10 5.35
C LEU A 79 3.76 12.60 5.39
N PRO A 80 4.76 13.46 5.10
CA PRO A 80 4.52 14.87 4.94
C PRO A 80 3.60 15.08 3.73
N TYR A 81 2.73 16.08 3.84
CA TYR A 81 1.77 16.42 2.81
C TYR A 81 1.70 17.92 2.64
N LEU A 82 1.32 18.34 1.45
CA LEU A 82 1.15 19.75 1.14
C LEU A 82 -0.17 20.23 1.74
N TYR A 83 -0.09 21.27 2.56
CA TYR A 83 -1.26 21.93 3.13
C TYR A 83 -1.29 23.38 2.67
N TYR A 84 -2.36 23.78 2.01
CA TYR A 84 -2.58 25.16 1.59
C TYR A 84 -3.41 25.89 2.64
N GLY A 85 -2.83 26.90 3.28
CA GLY A 85 -3.50 27.73 4.25
C GLY A 85 -2.71 28.99 4.58
N SER A 86 -3.41 30.01 5.04
CA SER A 86 -2.83 31.17 5.70
C SER A 86 -2.11 30.76 6.99
N LYS A 87 -1.20 31.60 7.48
CA LYS A 87 -0.51 31.35 8.76
C LYS A 87 -1.48 31.10 9.92
N LYS A 88 -2.59 31.83 9.95
CA LYS A 88 -3.63 31.68 10.99
C LYS A 88 -4.25 30.28 10.96
N GLU A 89 -4.60 29.77 9.77
CA GLU A 89 -5.18 28.43 9.61
C GLU A 89 -4.17 27.34 9.99
N LEU A 90 -2.89 27.52 9.65
CA LEU A 90 -1.83 26.58 10.05
C LEU A 90 -1.69 26.50 11.58
N ASP A 91 -1.71 27.65 12.26
CA ASP A 91 -1.61 27.72 13.72
C ASP A 91 -2.84 27.07 14.40
N GLU A 92 -4.06 27.31 13.88
CA GLU A 92 -5.31 26.71 14.38
C GLU A 92 -5.33 25.18 14.22
N HIS A 93 -4.88 24.67 13.08
CA HIS A 93 -4.77 23.24 12.79
C HIS A 93 -3.52 22.58 13.39
N LYS A 94 -2.66 23.34 14.10
CA LYS A 94 -1.40 22.88 14.68
C LYS A 94 -0.46 22.23 13.65
N ILE A 95 -0.52 22.68 12.40
CA ILE A 95 0.30 22.16 11.31
C ILE A 95 1.67 22.83 11.38
N ARG A 96 2.72 22.02 11.45
CA ARG A 96 4.11 22.51 11.47
C ARG A 96 4.75 22.30 10.10
N PRO A 97 5.36 23.33 9.51
CA PRO A 97 6.11 23.15 8.27
C PRO A 97 7.30 22.23 8.52
N VAL A 98 7.53 21.31 7.59
CA VAL A 98 8.76 20.53 7.55
C VAL A 98 9.85 21.44 6.99
N LEU A 99 10.86 21.74 7.81
CA LEU A 99 12.05 22.46 7.37
C LEU A 99 13.01 21.43 6.76
N ILE A 100 13.39 21.63 5.50
CA ILE A 100 14.37 20.81 4.77
C ILE A 100 15.68 21.59 4.66
#